data_AF-A0A382XCQ7-F1
#
_entry.id   AF-A0A382XCQ7-F1
#
_cell.length_a   1.000
_cell.length_b   1.000
_cell.length_c   1.000
_cell.angle_alpha   90.00
_cell.angle_beta   90.00
_cell.angle_gamma   90.00
#
_symmetry.space_group_name_H-M   'P 1'
#
loop_
_entity.id
_entity.type
_entity.pdbx_description
1 polymer ?
#
loop_
_entity_poly.entity_id
_entity_poly.type
_entity_poly.pdbx_seq_one_letter_code
_entity_poly.pdbx_strand_id
1 'polypeptide(L)'
;MTDQKIKPTPEESEYSSRNVYSNIAPIFQILQSEQNILQRTDQKAFTLMSILGVFMVFFIVHFLKININWFNVSMVIIYFIAAIFAIANLMLVIVPRMRNDQDHEALPDINATFFGGIIQFKNPVEYAKYLNEITEDHGKTYKMFSSQLYALGHINAYKNKHLRRAIIF
;
A
#
# COMPACT_ATOMS: atom_id res chain seq x y z
N MET A 1 47.75 -46.84 -22.05
CA MET A 1 47.84 -45.38 -22.19
C MET A 1 46.81 -44.94 -23.21
N THR A 2 45.66 -44.49 -22.75
CA THR A 2 44.66 -43.78 -23.57
C THR A 2 43.82 -42.93 -22.62
N ASP A 3 44.23 -41.68 -22.46
CA ASP A 3 43.55 -40.63 -21.71
C ASP A 3 42.15 -40.37 -22.30
N GLN A 4 41.11 -40.71 -21.55
CA GLN A 4 39.76 -40.23 -21.80
C GLN A 4 39.65 -38.80 -21.26
N LYS A 5 39.75 -37.81 -22.16
CA LYS A 5 39.39 -36.42 -21.85
C LYS A 5 37.92 -36.36 -21.45
N ILE A 6 37.68 -36.14 -20.16
CA ILE A 6 36.39 -35.71 -19.61
C ILE A 6 36.05 -34.37 -20.26
N LYS A 7 34.98 -34.35 -21.07
CA LYS A 7 34.37 -33.10 -21.56
C LYS A 7 33.79 -32.35 -20.37
N PRO A 8 34.09 -31.05 -20.17
CA PRO A 8 33.43 -30.28 -19.15
C PRO A 8 31.94 -30.12 -19.53
N THR A 9 31.07 -30.54 -18.61
CA THR A 9 29.63 -30.26 -18.60
C THR A 9 29.41 -28.76 -18.81
N PRO A 10 28.52 -28.33 -19.72
CA PRO A 10 28.21 -26.92 -19.84
C PRO A 10 27.54 -26.50 -18.53
N GLU A 11 28.21 -25.62 -17.78
CA GLU A 11 27.61 -24.89 -16.68
C GLU A 11 26.31 -24.26 -17.22
N GLU A 12 25.16 -24.75 -16.73
CA GLU A 12 23.89 -24.08 -16.97
C GLU A 12 24.10 -22.63 -16.54
N SER A 13 24.10 -21.73 -17.52
CA SER A 13 24.28 -20.30 -17.29
C SER A 13 23.41 -19.88 -16.12
N GLU A 14 24.03 -19.39 -15.07
CA GLU A 14 23.41 -18.84 -13.85
C GLU A 14 22.32 -17.77 -14.18
N TYR A 15 22.33 -17.30 -15.44
CA TYR A 15 21.43 -16.35 -16.09
C TYR A 15 20.44 -16.99 -17.09
N SER A 16 19.98 -18.22 -16.87
CA SER A 16 18.83 -18.74 -17.61
C SER A 16 17.59 -17.93 -17.24
N SER A 17 16.85 -17.42 -18.25
CA SER A 17 15.62 -16.63 -18.07
C SER A 17 14.61 -17.29 -17.11
N ARG A 18 14.68 -18.62 -16.96
CA ARG A 18 13.88 -19.40 -15.99
C ARG A 18 14.13 -19.02 -14.53
N ASN A 19 15.38 -18.74 -14.14
CA ASN A 19 15.75 -18.31 -12.77
C ASN A 19 15.29 -16.87 -12.47
N VAL A 20 15.19 -16.06 -13.52
CA VAL A 20 14.80 -14.64 -13.44
C VAL A 20 13.30 -14.51 -13.19
N TYR A 21 12.48 -15.21 -13.98
CA TYR A 21 11.05 -15.34 -13.73
C TYR A 21 10.79 -15.98 -12.36
N SER A 22 11.63 -16.94 -11.94
CA SER A 22 11.55 -17.59 -10.62
C SER A 22 11.80 -16.62 -9.46
N ASN A 23 12.72 -15.66 -9.58
CA ASN A 23 13.08 -14.77 -8.47
C ASN A 23 12.18 -13.52 -8.36
N ILE A 24 11.57 -13.09 -9.46
CA ILE A 24 10.67 -11.92 -9.48
C ILE A 24 9.22 -12.32 -9.15
N ALA A 25 8.79 -13.52 -9.55
CA ALA A 25 7.42 -14.00 -9.29
C ALA A 25 7.01 -13.96 -7.80
N PRO A 26 7.87 -14.37 -6.83
CA PRO A 26 7.57 -14.22 -5.41
C PRO A 26 7.36 -12.77 -4.97
N ILE A 27 8.21 -11.83 -5.43
CA ILE A 27 8.09 -10.41 -5.06
C ILE A 27 6.82 -9.82 -5.65
N PHE A 28 6.50 -10.17 -6.90
CA PHE A 28 5.28 -9.74 -7.55
C PHE A 28 4.04 -10.26 -6.83
N GLN A 29 4.04 -11.53 -6.41
CA GLN A 29 2.96 -12.11 -5.61
C GLN A 29 2.80 -11.37 -4.28
N ILE A 30 3.90 -11.05 -3.59
CA ILE A 30 3.86 -10.28 -2.35
C ILE A 30 3.30 -8.88 -2.62
N LEU A 31 3.75 -8.19 -3.67
CA LEU A 31 3.24 -6.87 -4.07
C LEU A 31 1.72 -6.90 -4.30
N GLN A 32 1.22 -7.89 -5.04
CA GLN A 32 -0.22 -8.08 -5.25
C GLN A 32 -0.95 -8.34 -3.93
N SER A 33 -0.37 -9.15 -3.05
CA SER A 33 -0.94 -9.42 -1.73
C SER A 33 -1.04 -8.14 -0.89
N GLU A 34 -0.01 -7.29 -0.90
CA GLU A 34 0.01 -6.01 -0.20
C GLU A 34 -0.99 -5.02 -0.78
N GLN A 35 -1.16 -4.96 -2.11
CA GLN A 35 -2.17 -4.13 -2.75
C GLN A 35 -3.59 -4.57 -2.36
N ASN A 36 -3.83 -5.89 -2.31
CA ASN A 36 -5.10 -6.44 -1.85
C ASN A 36 -5.37 -6.11 -0.37
N ILE A 37 -4.35 -6.18 0.49
CA ILE A 37 -4.49 -5.78 1.90
C ILE A 37 -4.81 -4.29 2.00
N LEU A 38 -4.16 -3.46 1.20
CA LEU A 38 -4.38 -2.01 1.17
C LEU A 38 -5.82 -1.66 0.78
N GLN A 39 -6.38 -2.33 -0.23
CA GLN A 39 -7.79 -2.17 -0.64
C GLN A 39 -8.77 -2.65 0.44
N ARG A 40 -8.48 -3.78 1.08
CA ARG A 40 -9.31 -4.29 2.19
C ARG A 40 -9.31 -3.33 3.38
N THR A 41 -8.17 -2.70 3.66
CA THR A 41 -8.05 -1.69 4.71
C THR A 41 -8.90 -0.45 4.39
N ASP A 42 -8.97 -0.03 3.13
CA ASP A 42 -9.88 1.05 2.69
C ASP A 42 -11.35 0.64 2.87
N GLN A 43 -11.71 -0.57 2.47
CA GLN A 43 -13.07 -1.07 2.63
C GLN A 43 -13.49 -1.12 4.10
N LYS A 44 -12.59 -1.53 5.00
CA LYS A 44 -12.82 -1.50 6.45
C LYS A 44 -13.07 -0.07 6.93
N ALA A 45 -12.26 0.89 6.49
CA ALA A 45 -12.42 2.29 6.85
C ALA A 45 -13.76 2.87 6.38
N PHE A 46 -14.16 2.61 5.12
CA PHE A 46 -15.47 3.03 4.61
C PHE A 46 -16.63 2.42 5.38
N THR A 47 -16.52 1.13 5.73
CA THR A 47 -17.54 0.45 6.53
C THR A 47 -17.69 1.09 7.91
N LEU A 48 -16.57 1.33 8.61
CA LEU A 48 -16.59 1.99 9.92
C LEU A 48 -17.14 3.42 9.83
N MET A 49 -16.76 4.18 8.80
CA MET A 49 -17.27 5.54 8.58
C MET A 49 -18.79 5.55 8.36
N SER A 50 -19.30 4.59 7.59
CA SER A 50 -20.74 4.44 7.35
C SER A 50 -21.49 4.11 8.64
N ILE A 51 -21.01 3.14 9.41
CA ILE A 51 -21.59 2.76 10.71
C ILE A 51 -21.62 3.98 11.65
N LEU A 52 -20.49 4.69 11.76
CA LEU A 52 -20.36 5.88 12.59
C LEU A 52 -21.35 6.99 12.18
N GLY A 53 -21.53 7.21 10.87
CA GLY A 53 -22.51 8.17 10.35
C GLY A 53 -23.95 7.82 10.71
N VAL A 54 -24.34 6.55 10.59
CA VAL A 54 -25.69 6.09 10.98
C VAL A 54 -25.92 6.29 12.49
N PHE A 55 -24.94 5.94 13.32
CA PHE A 55 -25.02 6.16 14.76
C PHE A 55 -25.09 7.64 15.13
N MET A 56 -24.36 8.52 14.45
CA MET A 56 -24.44 9.97 14.67
C MET A 56 -25.84 10.52 14.42
N VAL A 57 -26.42 10.22 13.25
CA VAL A 57 -27.76 10.70 12.90
C VAL A 57 -28.80 10.17 13.89
N PHE A 58 -28.71 8.88 14.25
CA PHE A 58 -29.57 8.28 15.26
C PHE A 58 -29.45 9.01 16.61
N PHE A 59 -28.22 9.26 17.06
CA PHE A 59 -27.95 9.89 18.35
C PHE A 59 -28.47 11.33 18.40
N ILE A 60 -28.29 12.13 17.35
CA ILE A 60 -28.79 13.51 17.28
C ILE A 60 -30.33 13.55 17.41
N VAL A 61 -31.03 12.69 16.68
CA VAL A 61 -32.50 12.62 16.73
C VAL A 61 -33.02 12.18 18.10
N HIS A 62 -32.33 11.24 18.75
CA HIS A 62 -32.73 10.74 20.06
C HIS A 62 -32.35 11.68 21.20
N PHE A 63 -31.22 12.38 21.10
CA PHE A 63 -30.76 13.33 22.12
C PHE A 63 -31.79 14.43 22.36
N LEU A 64 -32.46 14.92 21.32
CA LEU A 64 -33.54 15.91 21.43
C LEU A 64 -34.73 15.44 22.29
N LYS A 65 -34.87 14.12 22.52
CA LYS A 65 -35.93 13.53 23.36
C LYS A 65 -35.48 13.26 24.79
N ILE A 66 -34.19 13.37 25.09
CA ILE A 66 -33.62 13.08 26.42
C ILE A 66 -33.77 14.32 27.31
N ASN A 67 -34.05 14.11 28.60
CA ASN A 67 -34.07 15.19 29.57
C ASN A 67 -32.71 15.89 29.65
N ILE A 68 -32.73 17.22 29.55
CA ILE A 68 -31.51 18.04 29.62
C ILE A 68 -30.99 18.00 31.06
N ASN A 69 -29.85 17.33 31.24
CA ASN A 69 -29.09 17.28 32.48
C ASN A 69 -27.63 17.59 32.14
N TRP A 70 -26.90 18.22 33.07
CA TRP A 70 -25.49 18.54 32.93
C TRP A 70 -24.64 17.31 32.55
N PHE A 71 -24.94 16.16 33.15
CA PHE A 71 -24.30 14.89 32.81
C PHE A 71 -24.51 14.48 31.34
N ASN A 72 -25.76 14.57 30.86
CA ASN A 72 -26.10 14.24 29.47
C ASN A 72 -25.42 15.18 28.48
N VAL A 73 -25.40 16.49 28.78
CA VAL A 73 -24.72 17.50 27.95
C VAL A 73 -23.21 17.21 27.89
N SER A 74 -22.57 16.88 29.01
CA SER A 74 -21.15 16.51 29.03
C SER A 74 -20.85 15.28 28.18
N MET A 75 -21.70 14.24 28.25
CA MET A 75 -21.54 13.03 27.44
C MET A 75 -21.66 13.30 25.94
N VAL A 76 -22.56 14.20 25.53
CA VAL A 76 -22.67 14.62 24.12
C VAL A 76 -21.40 15.30 23.63
N ILE A 77 -20.83 16.21 24.43
CA ILE A 77 -19.60 16.90 24.06
C ILE A 77 -18.46 15.88 23.86
N ILE A 78 -18.30 14.93 24.80
CA ILE A 78 -17.29 13.87 24.69
C ILE A 78 -17.52 13.01 23.44
N TYR A 79 -18.77 12.63 23.17
CA TYR A 79 -19.14 11.86 21.98
C TYR A 79 -18.74 12.56 20.68
N PHE A 80 -19.08 13.84 20.52
CA PHE A 80 -18.75 14.58 19.29
C PHE A 80 -17.24 14.75 19.12
N ILE A 81 -16.51 15.01 20.22
CA ILE A 81 -15.05 15.11 20.17
C ILE A 81 -14.44 13.76 19.74
N ALA A 82 -14.84 12.65 20.36
CA ALA A 82 -14.38 11.32 20.00
C ALA A 82 -14.67 11.01 18.53
N ALA A 83 -15.88 11.33 18.09
CA ALA A 83 -16.29 11.03 16.73
C ALA A 83 -15.57 11.88 15.66
N ILE A 84 -15.20 13.13 15.97
CA ILE A 84 -14.30 13.93 15.12
C ILE A 84 -12.92 13.26 15.02
N PHE A 85 -12.37 12.78 16.15
CA PHE A 85 -11.11 12.04 16.13
C PHE A 85 -11.19 10.74 15.33
N ALA A 86 -12.30 9.99 15.46
CA ALA A 86 -12.55 8.80 14.67
C ALA A 86 -12.60 9.11 13.17
N ILE A 87 -13.40 10.10 12.75
CA ILE A 87 -13.51 10.54 11.35
C ILE A 87 -12.16 10.99 10.80
N ALA A 88 -11.40 11.80 11.55
CA ALA A 88 -10.08 12.26 11.14
C ALA A 88 -9.12 11.09 10.92
N ASN A 89 -9.10 10.10 11.82
CA ASN A 89 -8.29 8.91 11.65
C ASN A 89 -8.76 8.04 10.46
N LEU A 90 -10.06 7.87 10.25
CA LEU A 90 -10.59 7.14 9.09
C LEU A 90 -10.24 7.82 7.76
N MET A 91 -10.27 9.16 7.71
CA MET A 91 -9.85 9.91 6.53
C MET A 91 -8.36 9.67 6.22
N LEU A 92 -7.50 9.61 7.24
CA LEU A 92 -6.08 9.27 7.07
C LEU A 92 -5.85 7.81 6.65
N VAL A 93 -6.81 6.92 6.88
CA VAL A 93 -6.78 5.57 6.28
C VAL A 93 -7.07 5.67 4.78
N ILE A 94 -8.13 6.34 4.37
CA ILE A 94 -8.58 6.37 2.96
C ILE A 94 -7.60 7.17 2.08
N VAL A 95 -7.17 8.34 2.56
CA VAL A 95 -6.23 9.23 1.86
C VAL A 95 -4.99 9.39 2.75
N PRO A 96 -4.07 8.42 2.73
CA PRO A 96 -2.89 8.47 3.57
C PRO A 96 -1.96 9.61 3.11
N ARG A 97 -1.77 10.60 3.99
CA ARG A 97 -0.83 11.69 3.76
C ARG A 97 0.52 11.33 4.36
N MET A 98 1.35 10.63 3.59
CA MET A 98 2.73 10.34 4.00
C MET A 98 3.64 11.54 3.70
N ARG A 99 4.50 11.91 4.65
CA ARG A 99 5.53 12.94 4.46
C ARG A 99 6.69 12.30 3.69
N ASN A 100 7.23 12.98 2.68
CA ASN A 100 8.31 12.51 1.80
C ASN A 100 9.69 12.42 2.48
N ASP A 101 9.76 12.29 3.81
CA ASP A 101 11.03 12.36 4.55
C ASP A 101 11.81 11.04 4.52
N GLN A 102 11.37 10.04 3.76
CA GLN A 102 12.16 8.83 3.57
C GLN A 102 13.24 9.17 2.55
N ASP A 103 14.46 9.38 3.03
CA ASP A 103 15.67 9.60 2.23
C ASP A 103 15.61 8.77 0.94
N HIS A 104 15.37 9.46 -0.17
CA HIS A 104 15.12 8.89 -1.49
C HIS A 104 16.36 8.20 -2.09
N GLU A 105 17.47 8.10 -1.35
CA GLU A 105 18.79 7.69 -1.84
C GLU A 105 18.84 6.27 -2.44
N ALA A 106 17.82 5.43 -2.22
CA ALA A 106 17.75 4.07 -2.74
C ALA A 106 16.64 3.81 -3.77
N LEU A 107 15.71 4.75 -4.00
CA LEU A 107 14.55 4.52 -4.86
C LEU A 107 14.87 4.97 -6.31
N PRO A 108 14.53 4.18 -7.35
CA PRO A 108 14.63 4.64 -8.73
C PRO A 108 13.75 5.88 -8.97
N ASP A 109 14.27 6.89 -9.66
CA ASP A 109 13.61 8.20 -9.94
C ASP A 109 12.21 8.05 -10.57
N ILE A 110 11.97 6.96 -11.30
CA ILE A 110 10.69 6.67 -11.95
C ILE A 110 10.16 5.32 -11.47
N ASN A 111 9.16 5.36 -10.60
CA ASN A 111 8.43 4.18 -10.14
C ASN A 111 7.37 3.79 -11.18
N ALA A 112 7.83 3.25 -12.32
CA ALA A 112 7.08 3.12 -13.56
C ALA A 112 5.92 2.10 -13.57
N THR A 113 5.71 1.36 -12.50
CA THR A 113 4.53 0.46 -12.31
C THR A 113 3.45 1.09 -11.46
N PHE A 114 3.73 2.23 -10.80
CA PHE A 114 2.71 3.02 -10.14
C PHE A 114 1.98 3.86 -11.18
N PHE A 115 0.66 4.01 -11.05
CA PHE A 115 -0.15 4.77 -12.01
C PHE A 115 0.40 6.17 -12.27
N GLY A 116 0.86 6.86 -11.22
CA GLY A 116 1.51 8.18 -11.32
C GLY A 116 2.86 8.21 -12.04
N GLY A 117 3.55 7.07 -12.18
CA GLY A 117 4.75 6.91 -13.01
C GLY A 117 4.42 6.58 -14.47
N ILE A 118 3.38 5.76 -14.70
CA ILE A 118 2.92 5.38 -16.06
C ILE A 118 2.42 6.61 -16.83
N ILE A 119 1.71 7.53 -16.16
CA ILE A 119 1.19 8.75 -16.80
C ILE A 119 2.27 9.78 -17.16
N GLN A 120 3.52 9.59 -16.71
CA GLN A 120 4.64 10.48 -17.06
C GLN A 120 5.17 10.21 -18.47
N PHE A 121 4.90 9.02 -19.03
CA PHE A 121 5.28 8.66 -20.39
C PHE A 121 4.31 9.30 -21.39
N LYS A 122 4.84 9.88 -22.46
CA LYS A 122 4.02 10.62 -23.44
C LYS A 122 3.23 9.69 -24.35
N ASN A 123 3.71 8.47 -24.55
CA ASN A 123 3.07 7.50 -25.42
C ASN A 123 3.31 6.05 -24.95
N PRO A 124 2.43 5.10 -25.36
CA PRO A 124 2.56 3.69 -24.97
C PRO A 124 3.84 3.01 -25.46
N VAL A 125 4.41 3.47 -26.58
CA VAL A 125 5.63 2.89 -27.18
C VAL A 125 6.85 3.21 -26.30
N GLU A 126 6.94 4.43 -25.79
CA GLU A 126 7.97 4.90 -24.86
C GLU A 126 7.92 4.12 -23.55
N TYR A 127 6.70 3.90 -23.01
CA TYR A 127 6.50 3.08 -21.83
C TYR A 127 6.93 1.61 -22.07
N ALA A 128 6.53 1.01 -23.19
CA ALA A 128 6.91 -0.36 -23.54
C ALA A 128 8.43 -0.51 -23.71
N LYS A 129 9.09 0.48 -24.34
CA LYS A 129 10.54 0.50 -24.51
C LYS A 129 11.27 0.59 -23.17
N TYR A 130 10.79 1.47 -22.28
CA TYR A 130 11.32 1.62 -20.93
C TYR A 130 11.15 0.34 -20.10
N LEU A 131 9.97 -0.30 -20.16
CA LEU A 131 9.74 -1.59 -19.51
C LEU A 131 10.72 -2.64 -20.03
N ASN A 132 10.87 -2.76 -21.36
CA ASN A 132 11.78 -3.72 -21.95
C ASN A 132 13.22 -3.53 -21.46
N GLU A 133 13.71 -2.28 -21.47
CA GLU A 133 15.06 -1.93 -20.99
C GLU A 133 15.30 -2.28 -19.52
N ILE A 134 14.30 -2.08 -18.66
CA ILE A 134 14.43 -2.43 -17.24
C ILE A 134 14.31 -3.93 -17.01
N THR A 135 13.45 -4.61 -17.78
CA THR A 135 13.25 -6.07 -17.65
C THR A 135 14.40 -6.90 -18.19
N GLU A 136 15.21 -6.34 -19.11
CA GLU A 136 16.43 -6.99 -19.61
C GLU A 136 17.52 -7.08 -18.52
N ASP A 137 17.55 -6.14 -17.57
CA ASP A 137 18.49 -6.12 -16.45
C ASP A 137 17.81 -6.64 -15.16
N HIS A 138 18.26 -7.80 -14.69
CA HIS A 138 17.74 -8.44 -13.48
C HIS A 138 17.90 -7.58 -12.22
N GLY A 139 19.02 -6.87 -12.09
CA GLY A 139 19.29 -6.00 -10.96
C GLY A 139 18.35 -4.80 -10.94
N LYS A 140 18.12 -4.18 -12.10
CA LYS A 140 17.17 -3.06 -12.23
C LYS A 140 15.73 -3.51 -11.97
N THR A 141 15.31 -4.64 -12.51
CA THR A 141 13.97 -5.19 -12.29
C THR A 141 13.74 -5.50 -10.81
N TYR A 142 14.69 -6.17 -10.16
CA TYR A 142 14.61 -6.48 -8.74
C TYR A 142 14.53 -5.20 -7.89
N LYS A 143 15.40 -4.21 -8.18
CA LYS A 143 15.40 -2.92 -7.49
C LYS A 143 14.05 -2.20 -7.65
N MET A 144 13.46 -2.23 -8.84
CA MET A 144 12.17 -1.61 -9.13
C MET A 144 11.01 -2.26 -8.33
N PHE A 145 10.93 -3.59 -8.26
CA PHE A 145 9.86 -4.25 -7.51
C PHE A 145 10.06 -4.16 -5.99
N SER A 146 11.29 -4.28 -5.51
CA SER A 146 11.61 -4.14 -4.08
C SER A 146 11.34 -2.73 -3.58
N SER A 147 11.63 -1.69 -4.36
CA SER A 147 11.29 -0.31 -4.01
C SER A 147 9.79 -0.08 -3.86
N GLN A 148 8.98 -0.69 -4.74
CA GLN A 148 7.52 -0.60 -4.65
C GLN A 148 6.98 -1.33 -3.44
N LEU A 149 7.47 -2.56 -3.21
CA LEU A 149 7.05 -3.36 -2.08
C LEU A 149 7.37 -2.64 -0.76
N TYR A 150 8.56 -2.03 -0.67
CA TYR A 150 8.96 -1.22 0.46
C TYR A 150 7.99 -0.04 0.70
N ALA A 151 7.73 0.76 -0.35
CA ALA A 151 6.80 1.89 -0.26
C ALA A 151 5.39 1.45 0.16
N LEU A 152 4.91 0.34 -0.43
CA LEU A 152 3.58 -0.20 -0.16
C LEU A 152 3.44 -0.70 1.29
N GLY A 153 4.47 -1.37 1.81
CA GLY A 153 4.53 -1.80 3.21
C GLY A 153 4.43 -0.63 4.19
N HIS A 154 5.12 0.48 3.91
CA HIS A 154 5.02 1.71 4.71
C HIS A 154 3.63 2.34 4.67
N ILE A 155 3.01 2.40 3.49
CA ILE A 155 1.63 2.88 3.34
C ILE A 155 0.68 1.98 4.15
N ASN A 156 0.82 0.66 4.04
CA ASN A 156 -0.03 -0.29 4.74
C ASN A 156 0.12 -0.19 6.27
N ALA A 157 1.35 -0.03 6.77
CA ALA A 157 1.62 0.20 8.19
C ALA A 157 0.97 1.50 8.70
N TYR A 158 1.08 2.59 7.93
CA TYR A 158 0.45 3.87 8.23
C TYR A 158 -1.08 3.74 8.31
N LYS A 159 -1.70 3.15 7.28
CA LYS A 159 -3.15 2.94 7.22
C LYS A 159 -3.64 2.09 8.38
N ASN A 160 -2.97 0.98 8.70
CA ASN A 160 -3.35 0.13 9.83
C ASN A 160 -3.25 0.85 11.18
N LYS A 161 -2.22 1.68 11.37
CA LYS A 161 -2.08 2.50 12.58
C LYS A 161 -3.27 3.45 12.77
N HIS A 162 -3.69 4.13 11.71
CA HIS A 162 -4.83 5.04 11.75
C HIS A 162 -6.17 4.31 11.85
N LEU A 163 -6.32 3.16 11.21
CA LEU A 163 -7.50 2.32 11.35
C LEU A 163 -7.68 1.86 12.80
N ARG A 164 -6.60 1.41 13.45
CA ARG A 164 -6.64 1.01 14.86
C ARG A 164 -7.00 2.17 15.78
N ARG A 165 -6.49 3.38 15.50
CA ARG A 165 -6.85 4.58 16.25
C ARG A 165 -8.33 4.93 16.08
N ALA A 166 -8.84 4.87 14.84
CA ALA A 166 -10.24 5.11 14.56
C ALA A 166 -11.19 4.13 15.27
N ILE A 167 -10.76 2.88 15.52
CA ILE A 167 -11.55 1.90 16.26
C ILE A 167 -11.60 2.21 17.77
N ILE A 168 -10.57 2.88 18.30
CA ILE A 168 -10.49 3.23 19.73
C ILE A 168 -11.40 4.42 20.07
N PHE A 169 -11.58 5.34 19.11
CA PHE A 169 -12.42 6.53 19.25
C PHE A 169 -13.86 6.26 18.80
#